data_AF-A0A3N6A7Y8-F1
#
_entry.id   AF-A0A3N6A7Y8-F1
#
_cell.length_a   1.000
_cell.length_b   1.000
_cell.length_c   1.000
_cell.angle_alpha   90.00
_cell.angle_beta   90.00
_cell.angle_gamma   90.00
#
_symmetry.space_group_name_H-M   'P 1'
#
loop_
_entity.id
_entity.type
_entity.pdbx_description
1 polymer ?
#
loop_
_entity_poly.entity_id
_entity_poly.type
_entity_poly.pdbx_seq_one_letter_code
_entity_poly.pdbx_strand_id
1 'polypeptide(L)'
;TLVVGINTWAGHAPGVVFNGGLAPNSNSLYRKRFGLDVKFVLLEDPAAKLAAFRNGDVDIMWNTVDNWAREASMLSEQGQKAKSILMQDWSRGGDGIVSLSSIKSIEDLKGRKIACTQFTPSHFLLLYLLTQSGLSPEDRATVEKNIVFTQDAPAAAAMFKARQVDAAVTWEPDLSSAVTARGDEAHILVSTMAATNIIADTLIARQDVIDQAPGTMRDFVQGWFDGIEMIKRDPASAYALVGRALKLDGETVSGMLSGLKLTPFADNAQFYGLTGGKAHYETLFDTAFVIWRKKGLVTRPVSAKDWADTRFLSALAANYPGQKVEEPRLATRKATEEDRAIINKQIQIHFTPGSDEIMSGSYFVLDALGETMTSFGNTYLRVEGNTDSTGSARMNLTLSERRALAVKNYVLKNFPNIQEARFQTIGRGPSNPVADNTTEAGRQLNRRTDIKVVLATE
;
A
#
# COMPACT_ATOMS: atom_id res chain seq x y z
N THR A 1 -6.18 16.96 28.36
CA THR A 1 -5.27 15.93 27.84
C THR A 1 -5.81 15.45 26.52
N LEU A 2 -4.98 15.34 25.50
CA LEU A 2 -5.34 14.78 24.21
C LEU A 2 -5.13 13.26 24.24
N VAL A 3 -6.16 12.48 23.93
CA VAL A 3 -6.10 11.01 23.96
C VAL A 3 -5.99 10.46 22.54
N VAL A 4 -4.93 9.69 22.27
CA VAL A 4 -4.61 9.15 20.95
C VAL A 4 -4.63 7.63 20.99
N GLY A 5 -5.57 7.00 20.30
CA GLY A 5 -5.58 5.57 20.07
C GLY A 5 -4.48 5.18 19.08
N ILE A 6 -3.68 4.16 19.43
CA ILE A 6 -2.65 3.53 18.57
C ILE A 6 -2.76 2.01 18.65
N ASN A 7 -2.21 1.27 17.67
CA ASN A 7 -1.99 -0.17 17.78
C ASN A 7 -0.48 -0.46 17.97
N THR A 8 -0.10 -1.73 18.08
CA THR A 8 1.31 -2.11 18.13
C THR A 8 1.95 -1.94 16.74
N TRP A 9 2.41 -0.72 16.48
CA TRP A 9 3.06 -0.35 15.23
C TRP A 9 4.14 0.73 15.43
N ALA A 10 5.29 0.56 14.78
CA ALA A 10 6.41 1.48 14.95
C ALA A 10 6.23 2.81 14.20
N GLY A 11 5.26 2.91 13.28
CA GLY A 11 4.85 4.17 12.66
C GLY A 11 4.36 5.22 13.65
N HIS A 12 3.96 4.81 14.86
CA HIS A 12 3.61 5.72 15.96
C HIS A 12 4.82 6.29 16.72
N ALA A 13 6.03 5.79 16.45
CA ALA A 13 7.25 6.16 17.15
C ALA A 13 7.47 7.67 17.29
N PRO A 14 7.26 8.52 16.26
CA PRO A 14 7.53 9.95 16.40
C PRO A 14 6.73 10.62 17.52
N GLY A 15 5.43 10.31 17.60
CA GLY A 15 4.56 10.83 18.67
C GLY A 15 4.97 10.31 20.06
N VAL A 16 5.30 9.01 20.16
CA VAL A 16 5.73 8.38 21.42
C VAL A 16 7.07 8.94 21.91
N VAL A 17 8.03 9.13 20.99
CA VAL A 17 9.35 9.70 21.26
C VAL A 17 9.24 11.16 21.72
N PHE A 18 8.46 11.98 21.02
CA PHE A 18 8.26 13.37 21.41
C PHE A 18 7.51 13.51 22.75
N ASN A 19 6.61 12.58 23.06
CA ASN A 19 5.90 12.54 24.34
C ASN A 19 6.73 11.92 25.48
N GLY A 20 7.84 11.23 25.18
CA GLY A 20 8.63 10.52 26.18
C GLY A 20 7.94 9.28 26.75
N GLY A 21 7.05 8.64 25.99
CA GLY A 21 6.27 7.46 26.41
C GLY A 21 4.77 7.59 26.12
N LEU A 22 3.98 6.62 26.58
CA LEU A 22 2.54 6.57 26.29
C LEU A 22 1.69 7.49 27.19
N ALA A 23 2.12 7.77 28.41
CA ALA A 23 1.35 8.58 29.35
C ALA A 23 1.92 10.00 29.48
N PRO A 24 1.11 11.00 29.88
CA PRO A 24 1.62 12.30 30.28
C PRO A 24 2.69 12.15 31.37
N ASN A 25 3.82 12.81 31.18
CA ASN A 25 4.96 12.71 32.07
C ASN A 25 5.78 14.00 32.05
N SER A 26 6.63 14.19 33.06
CA SER A 26 7.46 15.39 33.19
C SER A 26 8.54 15.52 32.13
N ASN A 27 8.83 14.48 31.36
CA ASN A 27 9.80 14.51 30.26
C ASN A 27 9.16 14.85 28.91
N SER A 28 7.83 14.82 28.78
CA SER A 28 7.10 15.08 27.54
C SER A 28 7.43 16.44 26.95
N LEU A 29 7.89 16.45 25.69
CA LEU A 29 8.13 17.69 24.96
C LEU A 29 6.83 18.35 24.51
N TYR A 30 5.74 17.59 24.31
CA TYR A 30 4.41 18.18 24.12
C TYR A 30 4.04 19.07 25.31
N ARG A 31 4.25 18.59 26.54
CA ARG A 31 3.96 19.36 27.75
C ARG A 31 4.91 20.55 27.89
N LYS A 32 6.22 20.33 27.75
CA LYS A 32 7.23 21.39 27.95
C LYS A 32 7.16 22.51 26.93
N ARG A 33 6.87 22.19 25.66
CA ARG A 33 6.91 23.17 24.56
C ARG A 33 5.55 23.77 24.24
N PHE A 34 4.47 23.01 24.42
CA PHE A 34 3.13 23.41 23.99
C PHE A 34 2.11 23.43 25.13
N GLY A 35 2.50 23.09 26.37
CA GLY A 35 1.55 22.94 27.47
C GLY A 35 0.54 21.82 27.23
N LEU A 36 0.86 20.87 26.34
CA LEU A 36 -0.06 19.82 25.89
C LEU A 36 0.25 18.49 26.57
N ASP A 37 -0.67 18.00 27.40
CA ASP A 37 -0.62 16.62 27.88
C ASP A 37 -1.20 15.68 26.82
N VAL A 38 -0.40 14.70 26.37
CA VAL A 38 -0.80 13.65 25.41
C VAL A 38 -0.77 12.28 26.09
N LYS A 39 -1.83 11.50 25.87
CA LYS A 39 -1.94 10.10 26.31
C LYS A 39 -2.20 9.20 25.10
N PHE A 40 -1.31 8.26 24.85
CA PHE A 40 -1.49 7.19 23.90
C PHE A 40 -2.15 5.97 24.57
N VAL A 41 -3.11 5.34 23.91
CA VAL A 41 -3.80 4.13 24.38
C VAL A 41 -3.73 3.03 23.31
N LEU A 42 -3.37 1.82 23.71
CA LEU A 42 -3.29 0.67 22.81
C LEU A 42 -4.69 0.11 22.53
N LEU A 43 -5.07 0.08 21.26
CA LEU A 43 -6.32 -0.41 20.73
C LEU A 43 -6.01 -1.24 19.48
N GLU A 44 -5.70 -2.52 19.67
CA GLU A 44 -5.30 -3.43 18.58
C GLU A 44 -6.45 -3.78 17.64
N ASP A 45 -7.63 -4.03 18.21
CA ASP A 45 -8.83 -4.45 17.46
C ASP A 45 -9.45 -3.26 16.70
N PRO A 46 -9.62 -3.33 15.37
CA PRO A 46 -10.16 -2.22 14.58
C PRO A 46 -11.58 -1.80 14.99
N ALA A 47 -12.42 -2.76 15.41
CA ALA A 47 -13.79 -2.47 15.81
C ALA A 47 -13.84 -1.77 17.18
N ALA A 48 -13.03 -2.22 18.14
CA ALA A 48 -12.87 -1.58 19.44
C ALA A 48 -12.28 -0.16 19.29
N LYS A 49 -11.29 0.02 18.41
CA LYS A 49 -10.74 1.33 18.06
C LYS A 49 -11.83 2.28 17.55
N LEU A 50 -12.61 1.87 16.56
CA LEU A 50 -13.68 2.71 16.01
C LEU A 50 -14.77 3.01 17.05
N ALA A 51 -15.12 2.06 17.90
CA ALA A 51 -16.09 2.26 18.97
C ALA A 51 -15.61 3.30 19.99
N ALA A 52 -14.36 3.18 20.46
CA ALA A 52 -13.74 4.15 21.37
C ALA A 52 -13.71 5.56 20.77
N PHE A 53 -13.38 5.69 19.48
CA PHE A 53 -13.39 6.97 18.78
C PHE A 53 -14.80 7.57 18.69
N ARG A 54 -15.80 6.75 18.35
CA ARG A 54 -17.19 7.21 18.23
C ARG A 54 -17.80 7.63 19.57
N ASN A 55 -17.38 6.99 20.66
CA ASN A 55 -17.83 7.31 22.01
C ASN A 55 -17.12 8.53 22.62
N GLY A 56 -16.05 9.02 21.98
CA GLY A 56 -15.22 10.10 22.50
C GLY A 56 -14.21 9.66 23.57
N ASP A 57 -13.98 8.35 23.72
CA ASP A 57 -12.94 7.80 24.61
C ASP A 57 -11.53 8.10 24.09
N VAL A 58 -11.40 8.30 22.77
CA VAL A 58 -10.19 8.80 22.11
C VAL A 58 -10.52 10.00 21.20
N ASP A 59 -9.62 10.97 21.15
CA ASP A 59 -9.74 12.19 20.35
C ASP A 59 -9.18 12.01 18.94
N ILE A 60 -8.12 11.20 18.86
CA ILE A 60 -7.42 10.84 17.63
C ILE A 60 -7.32 9.32 17.58
N MET A 61 -7.61 8.70 16.43
CA MET A 61 -7.38 7.28 16.22
C MET A 61 -6.36 7.04 15.11
N TRP A 62 -5.61 5.95 15.24
CA TRP A 62 -4.85 5.36 14.15
C TRP A 62 -5.77 4.86 13.03
N ASN A 63 -5.31 4.97 11.80
CA ASN A 63 -5.98 4.37 10.65
C ASN A 63 -4.99 4.19 9.50
N THR A 64 -5.41 3.43 8.51
CA THR A 64 -4.80 3.44 7.19
C THR A 64 -5.75 4.13 6.22
N VAL A 65 -5.25 4.79 5.19
CA VAL A 65 -6.13 5.53 4.25
C VAL A 65 -7.16 4.61 3.60
N ASP A 66 -6.82 3.34 3.38
CA ASP A 66 -7.77 2.37 2.82
C ASP A 66 -8.95 2.10 3.74
N ASN A 67 -8.73 1.81 5.03
CA ASN A 67 -9.81 1.58 5.96
C ASN A 67 -10.50 2.89 6.35
N TRP A 68 -9.79 4.02 6.32
CA TRP A 68 -10.37 5.34 6.51
C TRP A 68 -11.45 5.64 5.46
N ALA A 69 -11.24 5.26 4.19
CA ALA A 69 -12.24 5.41 3.15
C ALA A 69 -13.57 4.69 3.48
N ARG A 70 -13.48 3.54 4.15
CA ARG A 70 -14.65 2.79 4.64
C ARG A 70 -15.28 3.48 5.85
N GLU A 71 -14.50 3.80 6.86
CA GLU A 71 -14.99 4.36 8.11
C GLU A 71 -15.56 5.79 7.94
N ALA A 72 -15.02 6.58 7.01
CA ALA A 72 -15.58 7.87 6.62
C ALA A 72 -17.03 7.74 6.13
N SER A 73 -17.33 6.73 5.29
CA SER A 73 -18.69 6.43 4.85
C SER A 73 -19.61 6.11 6.04
N MET A 74 -19.15 5.23 6.95
CA MET A 74 -19.91 4.81 8.14
C MET A 74 -20.19 5.97 9.10
N LEU A 75 -19.18 6.80 9.39
CA LEU A 75 -19.34 7.97 10.24
C LEU A 75 -20.31 8.97 9.60
N SER A 76 -20.22 9.17 8.28
CA SER A 76 -21.14 10.03 7.53
C SER A 76 -22.60 9.59 7.65
N GLU A 77 -22.87 8.28 7.61
CA GLU A 77 -24.21 7.71 7.78
C GLU A 77 -24.81 8.01 9.14
N GLN A 78 -23.95 8.13 10.15
CA GLN A 78 -24.33 8.38 11.54
C GLN A 78 -24.25 9.86 11.92
N GLY A 79 -23.99 10.75 10.95
CA GLY A 79 -23.85 12.19 11.18
C GLY A 79 -22.59 12.59 11.95
N GLN A 80 -21.64 11.67 12.16
CA GLN A 80 -20.36 11.94 12.80
C GLN A 80 -19.36 12.50 11.78
N LYS A 81 -18.50 13.42 12.23
CA LYS A 81 -17.49 14.07 11.40
C LYS A 81 -16.10 13.90 12.01
N ALA A 82 -15.11 13.67 11.17
CA ALA A 82 -13.71 13.52 11.56
C ALA A 82 -12.81 13.78 10.34
N LYS A 83 -11.51 14.00 10.58
CA LYS A 83 -10.55 14.40 9.56
C LYS A 83 -9.24 13.66 9.69
N SER A 84 -8.70 13.20 8.57
CA SER A 84 -7.29 12.88 8.39
C SER A 84 -6.47 14.15 8.55
N ILE A 85 -5.57 14.20 9.54
CA ILE A 85 -4.80 15.42 9.87
C ILE A 85 -3.29 15.29 9.64
N LEU A 86 -2.80 14.06 9.54
CA LEU A 86 -1.38 13.76 9.46
C LEU A 86 -1.18 12.37 8.84
N MET A 87 -0.33 12.27 7.83
CA MET A 87 0.26 11.02 7.40
C MET A 87 1.43 10.67 8.33
N GLN A 88 1.45 9.45 8.84
CA GLN A 88 2.48 8.97 9.74
C GLN A 88 3.67 8.37 8.98
N ASP A 89 3.36 7.45 8.06
CA ASP A 89 4.34 6.71 7.30
C ASP A 89 3.73 6.05 6.05
N TRP A 90 4.63 5.69 5.14
CA TRP A 90 4.36 4.68 4.12
C TRP A 90 4.86 3.31 4.59
N SER A 91 4.05 2.28 4.42
CA SER A 91 4.53 0.90 4.51
C SER A 91 5.37 0.55 3.27
N ARG A 92 6.60 0.07 3.49
CA ARG A 92 7.61 -0.26 2.47
C ARG A 92 8.35 -1.56 2.77
N GLY A 93 7.57 -2.58 3.10
CA GLY A 93 8.04 -3.89 3.54
C GLY A 93 7.33 -4.35 4.81
N GLY A 94 6.74 -3.42 5.54
CA GLY A 94 6.04 -3.68 6.79
C GLY A 94 4.76 -4.52 6.67
N ASP A 95 4.08 -4.51 5.52
CA ASP A 95 2.86 -5.30 5.26
C ASP A 95 3.10 -6.29 4.13
N GLY A 96 2.49 -7.48 4.21
CA GLY A 96 2.64 -8.46 3.14
C GLY A 96 1.77 -9.70 3.25
N ILE A 97 1.92 -10.56 2.25
CA ILE A 97 1.36 -11.90 2.19
C ILE A 97 2.50 -12.88 2.43
N VAL A 98 2.46 -13.60 3.55
CA VAL A 98 3.28 -14.80 3.77
C VAL A 98 2.52 -16.01 3.23
N SER A 99 3.22 -16.94 2.57
CA SER A 99 2.58 -18.12 1.99
C SER A 99 3.52 -19.33 1.91
N LEU A 100 2.95 -20.50 1.63
CA LEU A 100 3.72 -21.68 1.25
C LEU A 100 4.66 -21.38 0.08
N SER A 101 5.88 -21.91 0.11
CA SER A 101 6.87 -21.81 -0.96
C SER A 101 6.39 -22.35 -2.31
N SER A 102 5.32 -23.15 -2.37
CA SER A 102 4.69 -23.60 -3.61
C SER A 102 3.81 -22.54 -4.30
N ILE A 103 3.37 -21.50 -3.58
CA ILE A 103 2.56 -20.40 -4.11
C ILE A 103 3.53 -19.35 -4.63
N LYS A 104 3.52 -19.05 -5.94
CA LYS A 104 4.55 -18.17 -6.55
C LYS A 104 3.98 -16.84 -7.01
N SER A 105 2.67 -16.75 -7.19
CA SER A 105 1.97 -15.57 -7.69
C SER A 105 0.64 -15.35 -6.96
N ILE A 106 0.03 -14.17 -7.13
CA ILE A 106 -1.32 -13.89 -6.64
C ILE A 106 -2.34 -14.83 -7.29
N GLU A 107 -2.12 -15.23 -8.54
CA GLU A 107 -2.99 -16.20 -9.22
C GLU A 107 -3.02 -17.57 -8.53
N ASP A 108 -1.91 -18.00 -7.92
CA ASP A 108 -1.78 -19.29 -7.21
C ASP A 108 -2.54 -19.35 -5.87
N LEU A 109 -3.08 -18.21 -5.41
CA LEU A 109 -3.97 -18.16 -4.25
C LEU A 109 -5.35 -18.79 -4.53
N LYS A 110 -5.69 -18.99 -5.81
CA LYS A 110 -6.93 -19.68 -6.20
C LYS A 110 -7.00 -21.07 -5.56
N GLY A 111 -8.07 -21.31 -4.81
CA GLY A 111 -8.31 -22.58 -4.11
C GLY A 111 -7.53 -22.76 -2.80
N ARG A 112 -6.75 -21.77 -2.36
CA ARG A 112 -5.99 -21.78 -1.10
C ARG A 112 -6.78 -21.17 0.05
N LYS A 113 -6.48 -21.58 1.28
CA LYS A 113 -7.01 -20.95 2.50
C LYS A 113 -6.09 -19.81 2.94
N ILE A 114 -6.65 -18.64 3.23
CA ILE A 114 -5.88 -17.42 3.52
C ILE A 114 -6.38 -16.81 4.83
N ALA A 115 -5.53 -16.69 5.84
CA ALA A 115 -5.89 -15.95 7.05
C ALA A 115 -5.69 -14.43 6.84
N CYS A 116 -6.63 -13.62 7.31
CA CYS A 116 -6.55 -12.16 7.14
C CYS A 116 -7.40 -11.45 8.19
N THR A 117 -6.95 -10.32 8.72
CA THR A 117 -7.76 -9.51 9.64
C THR A 117 -8.69 -8.58 8.87
N GLN A 118 -9.98 -8.63 9.16
CA GLN A 118 -10.94 -7.81 8.43
C GLN A 118 -10.76 -6.31 8.73
N PHE A 119 -10.97 -5.46 7.73
CA PHE A 119 -10.95 -3.99 7.84
C PHE A 119 -9.59 -3.42 8.29
N THR A 120 -8.52 -4.02 7.77
CA THR A 120 -7.13 -3.63 8.00
C THR A 120 -6.42 -3.42 6.66
N PRO A 121 -5.22 -2.79 6.65
CA PRO A 121 -4.36 -2.76 5.47
C PRO A 121 -4.12 -4.15 4.87
N SER A 122 -4.09 -5.23 5.68
CA SER A 122 -3.97 -6.60 5.18
C SER A 122 -5.16 -7.03 4.31
N HIS A 123 -6.38 -6.70 4.72
CA HIS A 123 -7.58 -7.02 3.93
C HIS A 123 -7.59 -6.22 2.62
N PHE A 124 -7.30 -4.93 2.70
CA PHE A 124 -7.23 -4.08 1.52
C PHE A 124 -6.11 -4.53 0.56
N LEU A 125 -4.91 -4.81 1.06
CA LEU A 125 -3.77 -5.27 0.28
C LEU A 125 -4.14 -6.51 -0.54
N LEU A 126 -4.76 -7.51 0.09
CA LEU A 126 -5.20 -8.72 -0.61
C LEU A 126 -6.20 -8.40 -1.73
N LEU A 127 -7.25 -7.63 -1.42
CA LEU A 127 -8.26 -7.26 -2.41
C LEU A 127 -7.67 -6.43 -3.55
N TYR A 128 -6.79 -5.48 -3.24
CA TYR A 128 -6.09 -4.66 -4.21
C TYR A 128 -5.25 -5.56 -5.14
N LEU A 129 -4.41 -6.43 -4.59
CA LEU A 129 -3.59 -7.37 -5.37
C LEU A 129 -4.44 -8.28 -6.26
N LEU A 130 -5.58 -8.76 -5.77
CA LEU A 130 -6.53 -9.52 -6.58
C LEU A 130 -7.07 -8.69 -7.75
N THR A 131 -7.36 -7.40 -7.57
CA THR A 131 -7.79 -6.53 -8.69
C THR A 131 -6.70 -6.28 -9.73
N GLN A 132 -5.43 -6.39 -9.33
CA GLN A 132 -4.28 -6.28 -10.23
C GLN A 132 -3.91 -7.60 -10.90
N SER A 133 -4.34 -8.74 -10.35
CA SER A 133 -4.07 -10.07 -10.90
C SER A 133 -4.71 -10.33 -12.27
N GLY A 134 -4.24 -11.38 -12.96
CA GLY A 134 -4.87 -11.91 -14.16
C GLY A 134 -6.11 -12.77 -13.91
N LEU A 135 -6.52 -12.95 -12.65
CA LEU A 135 -7.68 -13.78 -12.30
C LEU A 135 -8.99 -13.22 -12.87
N SER A 136 -9.87 -14.12 -13.33
CA SER A 136 -11.24 -13.75 -13.70
C SER A 136 -12.01 -13.21 -12.48
N PRO A 137 -13.12 -12.49 -12.67
CA PRO A 137 -13.98 -12.08 -11.55
C PRO A 137 -14.46 -13.27 -10.69
N GLU A 138 -14.74 -14.41 -11.30
CA GLU A 138 -15.18 -15.64 -10.61
C GLU A 138 -14.05 -16.28 -9.79
N ASP A 139 -12.83 -16.30 -10.34
CA ASP A 139 -11.66 -16.81 -9.63
C ASP A 139 -11.34 -15.94 -8.41
N ARG A 140 -11.42 -14.60 -8.56
CA ARG A 140 -11.25 -13.68 -7.44
C ARG A 140 -12.30 -13.91 -6.36
N ALA A 141 -13.57 -14.06 -6.74
CA ALA A 141 -14.62 -14.38 -5.79
C ALA A 141 -14.36 -15.71 -5.05
N THR A 142 -13.78 -16.69 -5.74
CA THR A 142 -13.38 -17.97 -5.12
C THR A 142 -12.24 -17.80 -4.11
N VAL A 143 -11.23 -16.98 -4.42
CA VAL A 143 -10.16 -16.63 -3.46
C VAL A 143 -10.76 -15.94 -2.24
N GLU A 144 -11.61 -14.93 -2.45
CA GLU A 144 -12.23 -14.17 -1.38
C GLU A 144 -13.09 -15.04 -0.45
N LYS A 145 -13.82 -16.01 -1.00
CA LYS A 145 -14.62 -16.98 -0.22
C LYS A 145 -13.77 -17.86 0.70
N ASN A 146 -12.50 -18.07 0.37
CA ASN A 146 -11.58 -18.89 1.16
C ASN A 146 -10.77 -18.09 2.19
N ILE A 147 -11.05 -16.78 2.33
CA ILE A 147 -10.46 -15.97 3.38
C ILE A 147 -11.06 -16.41 4.72
N VAL A 148 -10.19 -16.70 5.69
CA VAL A 148 -10.52 -16.93 7.09
C VAL A 148 -10.24 -15.65 7.85
N PHE A 149 -11.30 -14.92 8.21
CA PHE A 149 -11.14 -13.67 8.94
C PHE A 149 -10.75 -13.92 10.40
N THR A 150 -9.75 -13.19 10.88
CA THR A 150 -9.28 -13.19 12.26
C THR A 150 -9.58 -11.88 12.96
N GLN A 151 -9.49 -11.88 14.29
CA GLN A 151 -9.74 -10.70 15.13
C GLN A 151 -8.63 -9.65 14.97
N ASP A 152 -7.37 -10.09 14.90
CA ASP A 152 -6.19 -9.24 14.76
C ASP A 152 -5.11 -9.92 13.89
N ALA A 153 -4.06 -9.16 13.53
CA ALA A 153 -2.94 -9.65 12.72
C ALA A 153 -2.14 -10.79 13.38
N PRO A 154 -1.79 -10.71 14.68
CA PRO A 154 -1.15 -11.83 15.37
C PRO A 154 -1.91 -13.15 15.21
N ALA A 155 -3.25 -13.12 15.28
CA ALA A 155 -4.07 -14.30 15.06
C ALA A 155 -3.98 -14.84 13.62
N ALA A 156 -3.96 -13.97 12.60
CA ALA A 156 -3.78 -14.41 11.20
C ALA A 156 -2.43 -15.11 11.01
N ALA A 157 -1.35 -14.51 11.54
CA ALA A 157 -0.02 -15.09 11.48
C ALA A 157 0.04 -16.41 12.27
N ALA A 158 -0.58 -16.50 13.44
CA ALA A 158 -0.63 -17.72 14.25
C ALA A 158 -1.30 -18.89 13.50
N MET A 159 -2.39 -18.65 12.76
CA MET A 159 -3.02 -19.68 11.94
C MET A 159 -2.08 -20.24 10.87
N PHE A 160 -1.28 -19.37 10.23
CA PHE A 160 -0.28 -19.81 9.25
C PHE A 160 0.86 -20.59 9.91
N LYS A 161 1.41 -20.09 11.04
CA LYS A 161 2.44 -20.79 11.85
C LYS A 161 1.96 -22.18 12.27
N ALA A 162 0.68 -22.32 12.61
CA ALA A 162 0.04 -23.57 13.01
C ALA A 162 -0.39 -24.49 11.83
N ARG A 163 -0.02 -24.16 10.58
CA ARG A 163 -0.37 -24.93 9.37
C ARG A 163 -1.89 -25.10 9.14
N GLN A 164 -2.70 -24.15 9.60
CA GLN A 164 -4.16 -24.18 9.43
C GLN A 164 -4.61 -23.54 8.10
N VAL A 165 -3.74 -22.71 7.52
CA VAL A 165 -3.95 -21.99 6.26
C VAL A 165 -2.69 -22.07 5.39
N ASP A 166 -2.86 -21.83 4.09
CA ASP A 166 -1.78 -21.88 3.09
C ASP A 166 -1.07 -20.52 2.94
N ALA A 167 -1.71 -19.44 3.37
CA ALA A 167 -1.18 -18.09 3.39
C ALA A 167 -1.81 -17.27 4.52
N ALA A 168 -1.12 -16.21 4.94
CA ALA A 168 -1.66 -15.17 5.80
C ALA A 168 -1.26 -13.78 5.31
N VAL A 169 -2.14 -12.81 5.48
CA VAL A 169 -1.86 -11.40 5.20
C VAL A 169 -1.77 -10.68 6.53
N THR A 170 -0.63 -10.05 6.79
CA THR A 170 -0.27 -9.46 8.09
C THR A 170 0.81 -8.38 7.91
N TRP A 171 1.22 -7.76 9.01
CA TRP A 171 2.32 -6.81 9.07
C TRP A 171 3.41 -7.22 10.08
N GLU A 172 4.52 -6.50 10.12
CA GLU A 172 5.62 -6.72 11.06
C GLU A 172 5.20 -6.41 12.52
N PRO A 173 5.68 -7.18 13.51
CA PRO A 173 6.69 -8.26 13.42
C PRO A 173 6.13 -9.63 13.00
N ASP A 174 4.81 -9.74 12.84
CA ASP A 174 4.13 -11.00 12.58
C ASP A 174 4.44 -11.58 11.20
N LEU A 175 4.70 -10.72 10.22
CA LEU A 175 5.07 -11.11 8.85
C LEU A 175 6.37 -11.92 8.83
N SER A 176 7.47 -11.34 9.31
CA SER A 176 8.76 -12.03 9.34
C SER A 176 8.74 -13.23 10.28
N SER A 177 8.12 -13.11 11.45
CA SER A 177 8.03 -14.24 12.40
C SER A 177 7.27 -15.44 11.83
N ALA A 178 6.27 -15.23 10.96
CA ALA A 178 5.53 -16.29 10.30
C ALA A 178 6.37 -17.08 9.28
N VAL A 179 7.27 -16.40 8.57
CA VAL A 179 8.25 -17.05 7.68
C VAL A 179 9.24 -17.85 8.50
N THR A 180 9.86 -17.24 9.52
CA THR A 180 10.84 -17.90 10.40
C THR A 180 10.29 -19.16 11.04
N ALA A 181 9.03 -19.13 11.51
CA ALA A 181 8.39 -20.27 12.15
C ALA A 181 8.19 -21.50 11.24
N ARG A 182 8.19 -21.32 9.92
CA ARG A 182 7.99 -22.41 8.94
C ARG A 182 9.21 -22.70 8.08
N GLY A 183 10.28 -21.92 8.19
CA GLY A 183 11.53 -22.11 7.45
C GLY A 183 11.29 -22.20 5.94
N ASP A 184 11.93 -23.16 5.28
CA ASP A 184 11.91 -23.34 3.82
C ASP A 184 10.51 -23.63 3.23
N GLU A 185 9.55 -24.06 4.06
CA GLU A 185 8.16 -24.25 3.64
C GLU A 185 7.46 -22.92 3.31
N ALA A 186 7.99 -21.78 3.78
CA ALA A 186 7.33 -20.49 3.70
C ALA A 186 8.23 -19.40 3.11
N HIS A 187 7.58 -18.39 2.54
CA HIS A 187 8.25 -17.17 2.08
C HIS A 187 7.26 -16.00 2.03
N ILE A 188 7.79 -14.79 1.87
CA ILE A 188 6.99 -13.61 1.54
C ILE A 188 6.64 -13.67 0.04
N LEU A 189 5.36 -13.87 -0.26
CA LEU A 189 4.86 -13.86 -1.64
C LEU A 189 5.00 -12.46 -2.24
N VAL A 190 4.52 -11.46 -1.50
CA VAL A 190 4.62 -10.05 -1.84
C VAL A 190 4.55 -9.24 -0.55
N SER A 191 5.27 -8.13 -0.49
CA SER A 191 5.13 -7.12 0.56
C SER A 191 5.01 -5.73 -0.04
N THR A 192 4.73 -4.74 0.79
CA THR A 192 4.77 -3.31 0.43
C THR A 192 6.18 -2.84 0.05
N MET A 193 7.22 -3.67 0.17
CA MET A 193 8.51 -3.43 -0.50
C MET A 193 8.33 -3.39 -2.02
N ALA A 194 7.41 -4.19 -2.57
CA ALA A 194 7.03 -4.19 -3.97
C ALA A 194 6.02 -3.07 -4.27
N ALA A 195 4.97 -3.00 -3.43
CA ALA A 195 3.85 -2.09 -3.54
C ALA A 195 4.04 -0.89 -2.60
N THR A 196 5.02 -0.03 -2.93
CA THR A 196 5.54 1.01 -2.02
C THR A 196 4.59 2.19 -1.76
N ASN A 197 3.50 2.29 -2.53
CA ASN A 197 2.60 3.45 -2.52
C ASN A 197 1.13 3.05 -2.38
N ILE A 198 0.81 1.98 -1.63
CA ILE A 198 -0.58 1.52 -1.46
C ILE A 198 -1.08 1.50 -0.02
N ILE A 199 -0.19 1.40 0.98
CA ILE A 199 -0.55 1.47 2.40
C ILE A 199 0.10 2.72 2.99
N ALA A 200 -0.75 3.65 3.40
CA ALA A 200 -0.39 4.89 4.05
C ALA A 200 -1.13 5.00 5.38
N ASP A 201 -0.37 5.20 6.45
CA ASP A 201 -0.92 5.33 7.78
C ASP A 201 -1.22 6.79 8.09
N THR A 202 -2.34 7.02 8.75
CA THR A 202 -2.81 8.36 9.07
C THR A 202 -3.50 8.43 10.41
N LEU A 203 -3.40 9.60 11.04
CA LEU A 203 -4.13 9.94 12.24
C LEU A 203 -5.41 10.69 11.89
N ILE A 204 -6.51 10.19 12.44
CA ILE A 204 -7.85 10.74 12.25
C ILE A 204 -8.29 11.42 13.54
N ALA A 205 -8.59 12.71 13.50
CA ALA A 205 -9.08 13.48 14.64
C ALA A 205 -10.59 13.73 14.55
N ARG A 206 -11.29 13.70 15.69
CA ARG A 206 -12.71 14.07 15.75
C ARG A 206 -12.90 15.55 15.40
N GLN A 207 -13.98 15.86 14.67
CA GLN A 207 -14.22 17.23 14.21
C GLN A 207 -14.45 18.21 15.38
N ASP A 208 -15.12 17.78 16.45
CA ASP A 208 -15.38 18.62 17.62
C ASP A 208 -14.08 19.01 18.35
N VAL A 209 -13.11 18.09 18.41
CA VAL A 209 -11.77 18.38 18.95
C VAL A 209 -11.03 19.38 18.08
N ILE A 210 -11.09 19.21 16.74
CA ILE A 210 -10.52 20.16 15.78
C ILE A 210 -11.11 21.56 15.96
N ASP A 211 -12.44 21.65 16.07
CA ASP A 211 -13.16 22.92 16.15
C ASP A 211 -12.89 23.64 17.48
N GLN A 212 -12.81 22.90 18.59
CA GLN A 212 -12.56 23.45 19.91
C GLN A 212 -11.10 23.85 20.13
N ALA A 213 -10.15 23.09 19.58
CA ALA A 213 -8.73 23.24 19.88
C ALA A 213 -7.82 23.10 18.64
N PRO A 214 -8.00 23.95 17.61
CA PRO A 214 -7.19 23.86 16.38
C PRO A 214 -5.69 24.12 16.62
N GLY A 215 -5.36 24.95 17.61
CA GLY A 215 -3.97 25.16 18.05
C GLY A 215 -3.35 23.88 18.62
N THR A 216 -4.08 23.12 19.42
CA THR A 216 -3.64 21.82 19.96
C THR A 216 -3.38 20.81 18.85
N MET A 217 -4.21 20.76 17.81
CA MET A 217 -3.98 19.89 16.65
C MET A 217 -2.71 20.27 15.88
N ARG A 218 -2.49 21.57 15.66
CA ARG A 218 -1.24 22.07 15.05
C ARG A 218 -0.02 21.69 15.88
N ASP A 219 -0.07 21.88 17.19
CA ASP A 219 1.04 21.59 18.10
C ASP A 219 1.33 20.10 18.18
N PHE A 220 0.28 19.27 18.16
CA PHE A 220 0.40 17.83 18.05
C PHE A 220 1.12 17.41 16.76
N VAL A 221 0.70 17.94 15.61
CA VAL A 221 1.34 17.68 14.31
C VAL A 221 2.81 18.15 14.30
N GLN A 222 3.12 19.34 14.83
CA GLN A 222 4.49 19.83 14.94
C GLN A 222 5.38 18.90 15.79
N GLY A 223 4.87 18.46 16.94
CA GLY A 223 5.62 17.53 17.79
C GLY A 223 5.85 16.17 17.13
N TRP A 224 4.93 15.71 16.27
CA TRP A 224 5.14 14.50 15.48
C TRP A 224 6.32 14.63 14.52
N PHE A 225 6.40 15.74 13.76
CA PHE A 225 7.53 15.99 12.86
C PHE A 225 8.85 16.14 13.63
N ASP A 226 8.84 16.83 14.76
CA ASP A 226 10.02 16.94 15.61
C ASP A 226 10.45 15.57 16.18
N GLY A 227 9.48 14.70 16.47
CA GLY A 227 9.73 13.30 16.84
C GLY A 227 10.45 12.50 15.77
N ILE A 228 10.16 12.73 14.49
CA ILE A 228 10.89 12.11 13.36
C ILE A 228 12.37 12.54 13.39
N GLU A 229 12.63 13.83 13.57
CA GLU A 229 14.00 14.35 13.64
C GLU A 229 14.75 13.86 14.89
N MET A 230 14.05 13.68 16.02
CA MET A 230 14.62 13.05 17.21
C MET A 230 15.04 11.59 16.96
N ILE A 231 14.19 10.81 16.28
CA ILE A 231 14.52 9.43 15.89
C ILE A 231 15.76 9.41 14.99
N LYS A 232 15.83 10.29 13.98
CA LYS A 232 17.01 10.39 13.10
C LYS A 232 18.29 10.73 13.85
N ARG A 233 18.21 11.61 14.86
CA ARG A 233 19.38 12.08 15.62
C ARG A 233 19.93 11.03 16.59
N ASP A 234 19.06 10.27 17.22
CA ASP A 234 19.44 9.23 18.18
C ASP A 234 18.52 8.00 18.06
N PRO A 235 18.72 7.16 17.03
CA PRO A 235 17.86 6.02 16.77
C PRO A 235 17.87 5.01 17.93
N ALA A 236 19.03 4.75 18.54
CA ALA A 236 19.17 3.75 19.59
C ALA A 236 18.31 4.08 20.82
N SER A 237 18.38 5.32 21.31
CA SER A 237 17.55 5.76 22.43
C SER A 237 16.06 5.77 22.07
N ALA A 238 15.72 6.19 20.85
CA ALA A 238 14.35 6.19 20.37
C ALA A 238 13.76 4.78 20.31
N TYR A 239 14.49 3.82 19.74
CA TYR A 239 14.04 2.43 19.61
C TYR A 239 13.88 1.77 20.97
N ALA A 240 14.78 2.02 21.91
CA ALA A 240 14.66 1.53 23.27
C ALA A 240 13.43 2.11 24.00
N LEU A 241 13.12 3.39 23.78
CA LEU A 241 11.95 4.04 24.38
C LEU A 241 10.64 3.49 23.78
N VAL A 242 10.57 3.37 22.46
CA VAL A 242 9.41 2.82 21.75
C VAL A 242 9.23 1.34 22.10
N GLY A 243 10.32 0.57 22.19
CA GLY A 243 10.29 -0.84 22.59
C GLY A 243 9.65 -1.01 23.97
N ARG A 244 10.12 -0.25 24.97
CA ARG A 244 9.48 -0.27 26.31
C ARG A 244 8.01 0.13 26.26
N ALA A 245 7.66 1.14 25.45
CA ALA A 245 6.30 1.63 25.33
C ALA A 245 5.34 0.58 24.71
N LEU A 246 5.79 -0.10 23.67
CA LEU A 246 5.02 -1.10 22.92
C LEU A 246 5.24 -2.54 23.39
N LYS A 247 6.04 -2.75 24.44
CA LYS A 247 6.44 -4.08 24.96
C LYS A 247 7.19 -4.93 23.93
N LEU A 248 8.06 -4.29 23.16
CA LEU A 248 8.96 -4.88 22.17
C LEU A 248 10.43 -4.65 22.58
N ASP A 249 11.35 -5.43 22.04
CA ASP A 249 12.78 -5.10 22.11
C ASP A 249 13.17 -4.08 21.02
N GLY A 250 14.35 -3.48 21.18
CA GLY A 250 14.83 -2.44 20.27
C GLY A 250 15.15 -2.95 18.86
N GLU A 251 15.51 -4.24 18.72
CA GLU A 251 15.79 -4.85 17.43
C GLU A 251 14.50 -5.04 16.63
N THR A 252 13.43 -5.50 17.27
CA THR A 252 12.10 -5.61 16.70
C THR A 252 11.59 -4.25 16.23
N VAL A 253 11.75 -3.20 17.05
CA VAL A 253 11.39 -1.82 16.67
C VAL A 253 12.20 -1.34 15.47
N SER A 254 13.52 -1.60 15.47
CA SER A 254 14.40 -1.27 14.34
C SER A 254 13.97 -2.00 13.07
N GLY A 255 13.65 -3.28 13.16
CA GLY A 255 13.17 -4.10 12.05
C GLY A 255 11.86 -3.55 11.48
N MET A 256 10.89 -3.23 12.33
CA MET A 256 9.64 -2.60 11.90
C MET A 256 9.91 -1.27 11.20
N LEU A 257 10.69 -0.35 11.80
CA LEU A 257 11.01 0.95 11.20
C LEU A 257 11.77 0.83 9.87
N SER A 258 12.58 -0.22 9.68
CA SER A 258 13.26 -0.47 8.41
C SER A 258 12.29 -0.80 7.27
N GLY A 259 11.12 -1.36 7.59
CA GLY A 259 10.02 -1.61 6.66
C GLY A 259 9.11 -0.41 6.41
N LEU A 260 9.45 0.78 6.93
CA LEU A 260 8.65 2.00 6.86
C LEU A 260 9.43 3.18 6.28
N LYS A 261 8.68 4.13 5.73
CA LYS A 261 9.16 5.50 5.51
C LYS A 261 8.36 6.42 6.40
N LEU A 262 8.93 6.83 7.54
CA LEU A 262 8.36 7.90 8.35
C LEU A 262 8.27 9.18 7.50
N THR A 263 7.11 9.85 7.53
CA THR A 263 6.81 10.96 6.61
C THR A 263 6.96 12.33 7.28
N PRO A 264 8.08 13.05 7.06
CA PRO A 264 8.24 14.44 7.52
C PRO A 264 7.26 15.39 6.80
N PHE A 265 7.40 16.69 7.08
CA PHE A 265 6.50 17.71 6.54
C PHE A 265 6.40 17.67 5.00
N ALA A 266 7.51 17.57 4.26
CA ALA A 266 7.50 17.57 2.80
C ALA A 266 6.67 16.41 2.22
N ASP A 267 6.78 15.21 2.80
CA ASP A 267 5.97 14.05 2.44
C ASP A 267 4.49 14.31 2.67
N ASN A 268 4.14 14.86 3.84
CA ASN A 268 2.76 15.22 4.16
C ASN A 268 2.21 16.29 3.20
N ALA A 269 3.00 17.32 2.90
CA ALA A 269 2.62 18.37 1.96
C ALA A 269 2.34 17.80 0.56
N GLN A 270 3.17 16.89 0.07
CA GLN A 270 2.93 16.20 -1.20
C GLN A 270 1.71 15.28 -1.12
N PHE A 271 1.61 14.49 -0.06
CA PHE A 271 0.55 13.48 0.13
C PHE A 271 -0.85 14.09 0.08
N TYR A 272 -1.03 15.22 0.75
CA TYR A 272 -2.30 15.96 0.78
C TYR A 272 -2.43 17.01 -0.35
N GLY A 273 -1.50 17.06 -1.31
CA GLY A 273 -1.62 17.91 -2.50
C GLY A 273 -1.28 19.40 -2.29
N LEU A 274 -0.63 19.76 -1.19
CA LEU A 274 -0.21 21.15 -0.90
C LEU A 274 0.95 21.61 -1.80
N THR A 275 1.65 20.70 -2.46
CA THR A 275 2.72 21.01 -3.42
C THR A 275 2.24 21.13 -4.87
N GLY A 276 0.92 21.04 -5.11
CA GLY A 276 0.34 20.93 -6.45
C GLY A 276 0.39 19.51 -7.01
N GLY A 277 -0.32 19.27 -8.11
CA GLY A 277 -0.52 17.94 -8.69
C GLY A 277 -1.68 17.16 -8.04
N LYS A 278 -1.81 15.87 -8.40
CA LYS A 278 -2.85 14.99 -7.84
C LYS A 278 -2.42 14.51 -6.45
N ALA A 279 -3.25 14.72 -5.42
CA ALA A 279 -2.97 14.27 -4.07
C ALA A 279 -2.94 12.73 -3.99
N HIS A 280 -1.89 12.18 -3.38
CA HIS A 280 -1.79 10.73 -3.12
C HIS A 280 -2.89 10.28 -2.17
N TYR A 281 -3.21 11.08 -1.16
CA TYR A 281 -4.31 10.83 -0.22
C TYR A 281 -5.64 10.57 -0.95
N GLU A 282 -6.05 11.47 -1.85
CA GLU A 282 -7.30 11.34 -2.60
C GLU A 282 -7.28 10.09 -3.49
N THR A 283 -6.16 9.85 -4.16
CA THR A 283 -6.01 8.69 -5.04
C THR A 283 -6.18 7.37 -4.28
N LEU A 284 -5.53 7.24 -3.13
CA LEU A 284 -5.64 6.04 -2.29
C LEU A 284 -7.02 5.89 -1.67
N PHE A 285 -7.56 6.98 -1.14
CA PHE A 285 -8.89 6.99 -0.55
C PHE A 285 -9.93 6.55 -1.57
N ASP A 286 -9.93 7.14 -2.77
CA ASP A 286 -10.91 6.82 -3.82
C ASP A 286 -10.75 5.38 -4.33
N THR A 287 -9.50 4.91 -4.47
CA THR A 287 -9.21 3.52 -4.86
C THR A 287 -9.80 2.54 -3.85
N ALA A 288 -9.54 2.76 -2.56
CA ALA A 288 -10.09 1.94 -1.49
C ALA A 288 -11.61 2.06 -1.40
N PHE A 289 -12.15 3.26 -1.53
CA PHE A 289 -13.58 3.52 -1.54
C PHE A 289 -14.30 2.69 -2.60
N VAL A 290 -13.76 2.65 -3.84
CA VAL A 290 -14.32 1.84 -4.93
C VAL A 290 -14.22 0.35 -4.63
N ILE A 291 -13.09 -0.12 -4.08
CA ILE A 291 -12.94 -1.53 -3.69
C ILE A 291 -13.97 -1.90 -2.62
N TRP A 292 -14.09 -1.14 -1.54
CA TRP A 292 -15.05 -1.40 -0.47
C TRP A 292 -16.50 -1.32 -0.93
N ARG A 293 -16.82 -0.36 -1.81
CA ARG A 293 -18.16 -0.24 -2.39
C ARG A 293 -18.54 -1.46 -3.22
N LYS A 294 -17.61 -2.01 -4.01
CA LYS A 294 -17.83 -3.28 -4.74
C LYS A 294 -18.06 -4.47 -3.82
N LYS A 295 -17.63 -4.38 -2.56
CA LYS A 295 -17.87 -5.39 -1.51
C LYS A 295 -19.13 -5.11 -0.68
N GLY A 296 -19.87 -4.05 -0.99
CA GLY A 296 -21.05 -3.64 -0.22
C GLY A 296 -20.72 -3.12 1.19
N LEU A 297 -19.46 -2.79 1.46
CA LEU A 297 -18.99 -2.31 2.77
C LEU A 297 -19.02 -0.79 2.90
N VAL A 298 -19.39 -0.11 1.83
CA VAL A 298 -19.53 1.35 1.71
C VAL A 298 -20.80 1.63 0.94
N THR A 299 -21.76 2.29 1.60
CA THR A 299 -23.10 2.56 1.06
C THR A 299 -23.34 4.05 0.85
N ARG A 300 -22.79 4.92 1.70
CA ARG A 300 -22.88 6.38 1.54
C ARG A 300 -21.68 6.95 0.79
N PRO A 301 -21.89 7.64 -0.35
CA PRO A 301 -20.82 8.34 -1.05
C PRO A 301 -20.23 9.45 -0.19
N VAL A 302 -18.90 9.51 -0.11
CA VAL A 302 -18.16 10.63 0.49
C VAL A 302 -17.00 11.02 -0.43
N SER A 303 -16.60 12.29 -0.37
CA SER A 303 -15.44 12.82 -1.11
C SER A 303 -14.20 12.80 -0.23
N ALA A 304 -13.08 12.26 -0.71
CA ALA A 304 -11.84 12.20 0.05
C ALA A 304 -11.45 13.57 0.66
N LYS A 305 -11.58 14.66 -0.12
CA LYS A 305 -11.26 16.04 0.31
C LYS A 305 -12.03 16.47 1.56
N ASP A 306 -13.27 16.02 1.72
CA ASP A 306 -14.11 16.36 2.85
C ASP A 306 -13.74 15.57 4.12
N TRP A 307 -12.80 14.63 4.04
CA TRP A 307 -12.36 13.77 5.15
C TRP A 307 -10.88 13.93 5.47
N ALA A 308 -10.23 14.98 4.96
CA ALA A 308 -8.93 15.47 5.40
C ALA A 308 -9.00 16.93 5.85
N ASP A 309 -8.09 17.34 6.73
CA ASP A 309 -7.91 18.74 7.13
C ASP A 309 -6.43 19.12 7.13
N THR A 310 -6.05 19.87 6.10
CA THR A 310 -4.66 20.25 5.83
C THR A 310 -4.26 21.56 6.51
N ARG A 311 -5.17 22.24 7.23
CA ARG A 311 -4.88 23.57 7.80
C ARG A 311 -3.69 23.56 8.75
N PHE A 312 -3.49 22.45 9.45
CA PHE A 312 -2.38 22.27 10.40
C PHE A 312 -1.05 22.18 9.65
N LEU A 313 -1.01 21.43 8.55
CA LEU A 313 0.16 21.36 7.67
C LEU A 313 0.45 22.74 7.06
N SER A 314 -0.57 23.41 6.51
CA SER A 314 -0.42 24.75 5.94
C SER A 314 0.12 25.76 6.96
N ALA A 315 -0.34 25.70 8.22
CA ALA A 315 0.13 26.57 9.30
C ALA A 315 1.60 26.31 9.69
N LEU A 316 2.14 25.12 9.41
CA LEU A 316 3.51 24.75 9.71
C LEU A 316 4.47 24.93 8.53
N ALA A 317 3.98 25.25 7.34
CA ALA A 317 4.80 25.32 6.12
C ALA A 317 6.03 26.24 6.24
N ALA A 318 5.89 27.36 6.95
CA ALA A 318 6.99 28.31 7.17
C ALA A 318 8.15 27.73 8.00
N ASN A 319 7.91 26.66 8.78
CA ASN A 319 8.94 26.02 9.61
C ASN A 319 9.86 25.07 8.83
N TYR A 320 9.49 24.71 7.59
CA TYR A 320 10.18 23.71 6.79
C TYR A 320 10.59 24.24 5.40
N PRO A 321 11.28 25.39 5.31
CA PRO A 321 11.66 25.97 4.03
C PRO A 321 12.61 25.03 3.28
N GLY A 322 12.23 24.66 2.06
CA GLY A 322 13.09 23.87 1.16
C GLY A 322 13.24 22.39 1.53
N GLN A 323 12.51 21.87 2.52
CA GLN A 323 12.47 20.42 2.76
C GLN A 323 11.88 19.72 1.53
N LYS A 324 12.52 18.63 1.10
CA LYS A 324 12.10 17.84 -0.06
C LYS A 324 11.71 16.44 0.39
N VAL A 325 10.84 15.81 -0.39
CA VAL A 325 10.54 14.38 -0.25
C VAL A 325 11.82 13.60 -0.59
N GLU A 326 12.26 12.77 0.33
CA GLU A 326 13.38 11.85 0.12
C GLU A 326 12.81 10.48 -0.19
N GLU A 327 13.05 9.97 -1.39
CA GLU A 327 12.71 8.58 -1.71
C GLU A 327 13.90 7.65 -1.40
N PRO A 328 13.68 6.51 -0.73
CA PRO A 328 14.69 5.50 -0.52
C PRO A 328 15.14 4.99 -1.88
N ARG A 329 16.44 4.70 -1.97
CA ARG A 329 16.98 4.06 -3.18
C ARG A 329 16.37 2.67 -3.28
N LEU A 330 15.81 2.38 -4.44
CA LEU A 330 15.38 1.03 -4.81
C LEU A 330 16.63 0.17 -4.91
N ALA A 331 16.84 -0.73 -3.96
CA ALA A 331 17.92 -1.73 -3.98
C ALA A 331 17.50 -2.87 -4.92
N THR A 332 17.55 -2.62 -6.22
CA THR A 332 17.12 -3.59 -7.23
C THR A 332 18.17 -3.75 -8.32
N ARG A 333 18.58 -5.00 -8.56
CA ARG A 333 19.30 -5.37 -9.78
C ARG A 333 18.35 -5.39 -10.97
N LYS A 334 18.90 -5.20 -12.18
CA LYS A 334 18.13 -5.33 -13.43
C LYS A 334 17.40 -6.68 -13.46
N ALA A 335 16.11 -6.65 -13.79
CA ALA A 335 15.33 -7.87 -13.93
C ALA A 335 15.84 -8.76 -15.09
N THR A 336 15.88 -10.06 -14.85
CA THR A 336 16.16 -11.13 -15.82
C THR A 336 14.86 -11.86 -16.16
N GLU A 337 14.87 -12.74 -17.17
CA GLU A 337 13.69 -13.57 -17.50
C GLU A 337 13.36 -14.60 -16.40
N GLU A 338 14.36 -15.01 -15.61
CA GLU A 338 14.24 -15.97 -14.51
C GLU A 338 13.55 -15.39 -13.28
N ASP A 339 13.49 -14.05 -13.18
CA ASP A 339 12.87 -13.39 -12.04
C ASP A 339 11.38 -13.70 -11.95
N ARG A 340 10.95 -13.95 -10.71
CA ARG A 340 9.59 -14.36 -10.37
C ARG A 340 8.59 -13.22 -10.62
N ALA A 341 7.56 -13.54 -11.40
CA ALA A 341 6.38 -12.71 -11.52
C ALA A 341 5.43 -12.95 -10.33
N ILE A 342 5.13 -11.89 -9.57
CA ILE A 342 4.15 -11.94 -8.48
C ILE A 342 2.72 -11.73 -8.97
N ILE A 343 2.55 -11.04 -10.11
CA ILE A 343 1.28 -10.84 -10.79
C ILE A 343 1.49 -11.14 -12.27
N ASN A 344 0.55 -11.91 -12.84
CA ASN A 344 0.56 -12.30 -14.24
C ASN A 344 -0.77 -11.89 -14.89
N LYS A 345 -0.75 -10.82 -15.69
CA LYS A 345 -1.96 -10.24 -16.27
C LYS A 345 -1.87 -10.23 -17.79
N GLN A 346 -2.84 -10.85 -18.45
CA GLN A 346 -2.98 -10.73 -19.90
C GLN A 346 -3.83 -9.48 -20.20
N ILE A 347 -3.33 -8.62 -21.07
CA ILE A 347 -4.08 -7.47 -21.57
C ILE A 347 -4.15 -7.50 -23.09
N GLN A 348 -5.31 -7.11 -23.61
CA GLN A 348 -5.48 -6.95 -25.04
C GLN A 348 -5.20 -5.50 -25.42
N ILE A 349 -4.18 -5.33 -26.26
CA ILE A 349 -3.81 -4.03 -26.82
C ILE A 349 -4.02 -4.12 -28.32
N HIS A 350 -4.83 -3.21 -28.84
CA HIS A 350 -5.16 -3.12 -30.24
C HIS A 350 -4.16 -2.19 -30.92
N PHE A 351 -3.63 -2.67 -32.04
CA PHE A 351 -2.68 -1.95 -32.87
C PHE A 351 -3.22 -1.83 -34.28
N THR A 352 -2.85 -0.76 -34.99
CA THR A 352 -3.07 -0.65 -36.44
C THR A 352 -2.50 -1.92 -37.12
N PRO A 353 -3.20 -2.54 -38.08
CA PRO A 353 -2.73 -3.78 -38.71
C PRO A 353 -1.30 -3.67 -39.26
N GLY A 354 -0.47 -4.68 -38.99
CA GLY A 354 0.94 -4.70 -39.41
C GLY A 354 1.85 -3.68 -38.72
N SER A 355 1.34 -2.94 -37.73
CA SER A 355 2.02 -1.83 -37.06
C SER A 355 2.13 -2.03 -35.54
N ASP A 356 2.98 -1.20 -34.92
CA ASP A 356 3.14 -0.96 -33.48
C ASP A 356 2.41 0.32 -33.00
N GLU A 357 1.68 0.99 -33.89
CA GLU A 357 0.79 2.10 -33.55
C GLU A 357 -0.40 1.62 -32.72
N ILE A 358 -0.50 2.10 -31.48
CA ILE A 358 -1.56 1.77 -30.53
C ILE A 358 -2.86 2.48 -30.93
N MET A 359 -3.96 1.73 -31.00
CA MET A 359 -5.28 2.28 -31.27
C MET A 359 -5.85 2.97 -30.01
N SER A 360 -6.60 4.05 -30.21
CA SER A 360 -7.16 4.87 -29.12
C SER A 360 -7.99 4.09 -28.10
N GLY A 361 -8.68 3.03 -28.54
CA GLY A 361 -9.45 2.14 -27.66
C GLY A 361 -8.62 1.40 -26.61
N SER A 362 -7.28 1.37 -26.71
CA SER A 362 -6.41 0.69 -25.75
C SER A 362 -5.78 1.62 -24.71
N TYR A 363 -5.97 2.94 -24.83
CA TYR A 363 -5.38 3.91 -23.88
C TYR A 363 -5.85 3.70 -22.45
N PHE A 364 -7.13 3.40 -22.22
CA PHE A 364 -7.65 3.14 -20.87
C PHE A 364 -6.94 1.96 -20.17
N VAL A 365 -6.58 0.91 -20.93
CA VAL A 365 -5.87 -0.26 -20.39
C VAL A 365 -4.44 0.11 -20.03
N LEU A 366 -3.80 0.95 -20.85
CA LEU A 366 -2.44 1.43 -20.63
C LEU A 366 -2.35 2.43 -19.49
N ASP A 367 -3.39 3.24 -19.28
CA ASP A 367 -3.48 4.14 -18.14
C ASP A 367 -3.55 3.32 -16.84
N ALA A 368 -4.41 2.28 -16.79
CA ALA A 368 -4.47 1.36 -15.65
C ALA A 368 -3.13 0.62 -15.41
N LEU A 369 -2.37 0.33 -16.47
CA LEU A 369 -1.02 -0.23 -16.37
C LEU A 369 -0.03 0.77 -15.75
N GLY A 370 -0.09 2.03 -16.15
CA GLY A 370 0.71 3.11 -15.55
C GLY A 370 0.39 3.30 -14.07
N GLU A 371 -0.89 3.31 -13.70
CA GLU A 371 -1.35 3.36 -12.30
C GLU A 371 -0.79 2.19 -11.48
N THR A 372 -0.83 0.97 -12.04
CA THR A 372 -0.21 -0.21 -11.42
C THR A 372 1.28 0.04 -11.15
N MET A 373 2.03 0.52 -12.13
CA MET A 373 3.46 0.78 -11.95
C MET A 373 3.77 1.90 -10.95
N THR A 374 2.86 2.88 -10.79
CA THR A 374 2.96 3.90 -9.74
C THR A 374 2.76 3.30 -8.35
N SER A 375 1.78 2.40 -8.20
CA SER A 375 1.52 1.70 -6.93
C SER A 375 2.64 0.71 -6.56
N PHE A 376 3.19 0.01 -7.56
CA PHE A 376 4.30 -0.93 -7.39
C PHE A 376 5.65 -0.27 -7.63
N GLY A 377 6.02 0.74 -6.85
CA GLY A 377 7.18 1.60 -7.11
C GLY A 377 8.53 0.88 -7.22
N ASN A 378 8.66 -0.32 -6.65
CA ASN A 378 9.91 -1.09 -6.58
C ASN A 378 9.89 -2.40 -7.39
N THR A 379 9.01 -2.51 -8.37
CA THR A 379 8.95 -3.69 -9.25
C THR A 379 9.33 -3.35 -10.68
N TYR A 380 9.67 -4.39 -11.43
CA TYR A 380 9.80 -4.31 -12.87
C TYR A 380 8.48 -4.67 -13.53
N LEU A 381 8.23 -4.03 -14.67
CA LEU A 381 7.15 -4.41 -15.56
C LEU A 381 7.75 -5.13 -16.77
N ARG A 382 7.51 -6.44 -16.86
CA ARG A 382 7.84 -7.21 -18.04
C ARG A 382 6.64 -7.18 -19.00
N VAL A 383 6.89 -6.67 -20.20
CA VAL A 383 5.92 -6.53 -21.28
C VAL A 383 6.30 -7.52 -22.37
N GLU A 384 5.53 -8.59 -22.50
CA GLU A 384 5.76 -9.62 -23.51
C GLU A 384 4.73 -9.47 -24.64
N GLY A 385 5.19 -9.10 -25.83
CA GLY A 385 4.35 -9.04 -27.01
C GLY A 385 4.18 -10.42 -27.64
N ASN A 386 2.96 -10.80 -27.98
CA ASN A 386 2.65 -12.04 -28.68
C ASN A 386 1.90 -11.77 -29.99
N THR A 387 2.06 -12.67 -30.96
CA THR A 387 1.31 -12.65 -32.23
C THR A 387 0.62 -13.98 -32.45
N ASP A 388 -0.32 -14.02 -33.40
CA ASP A 388 -0.73 -15.28 -34.00
C ASP A 388 0.35 -15.84 -34.94
N SER A 389 0.09 -17.03 -35.51
CA SER A 389 1.03 -17.74 -36.38
C SER A 389 0.99 -17.33 -37.86
N THR A 390 0.25 -16.28 -38.23
CA THR A 390 0.17 -15.79 -39.62
C THR A 390 1.43 -15.00 -39.97
N GLY A 391 1.99 -15.21 -41.16
CA GLY A 391 3.21 -14.55 -41.61
C GLY A 391 4.49 -15.26 -41.17
N SER A 392 5.65 -14.61 -41.39
CA SER A 392 6.93 -15.23 -41.05
C SER A 392 7.24 -15.09 -39.55
N ALA A 393 7.82 -16.15 -38.96
CA ALA A 393 8.19 -16.15 -37.54
C ALA A 393 9.13 -14.98 -37.18
N ARG A 394 10.09 -14.64 -38.07
CA ARG A 394 11.00 -13.51 -37.87
C ARG A 394 10.28 -12.17 -37.86
N MET A 395 9.36 -11.93 -38.79
CA MET A 395 8.56 -10.70 -38.82
C MET A 395 7.69 -10.59 -37.57
N ASN A 396 7.08 -11.70 -37.15
CA ASN A 396 6.24 -11.74 -35.97
C ASN A 396 7.03 -11.46 -34.69
N LEU A 397 8.25 -11.98 -34.58
CA LEU A 397 9.14 -11.68 -33.47
C LEU A 397 9.44 -10.18 -33.39
N THR A 398 9.90 -9.58 -34.50
CA THR A 398 10.20 -8.13 -34.57
C THR A 398 8.96 -7.27 -34.30
N LEU A 399 7.81 -7.61 -34.87
CA LEU A 399 6.57 -6.87 -34.65
C LEU A 399 6.12 -6.93 -33.19
N SER A 400 6.20 -8.11 -32.59
CA SER A 400 5.82 -8.31 -31.19
C SER A 400 6.70 -7.53 -30.21
N GLU A 401 8.01 -7.44 -30.48
CA GLU A 401 8.95 -6.65 -29.70
C GLU A 401 8.68 -5.14 -29.83
N ARG A 402 8.45 -4.66 -31.06
CA ARG A 402 8.09 -3.27 -31.31
C ARG A 402 6.80 -2.86 -30.61
N ARG A 403 5.81 -3.75 -30.57
CA ARG A 403 4.56 -3.55 -29.82
C ARG A 403 4.81 -3.45 -28.32
N ALA A 404 5.63 -4.33 -27.75
CA ALA A 404 6.03 -4.23 -26.35
C ALA A 404 6.74 -2.90 -26.04
N LEU A 405 7.60 -2.43 -26.96
CA LEU A 405 8.25 -1.11 -26.85
C LEU A 405 7.24 0.05 -26.92
N ALA A 406 6.23 -0.03 -27.80
CA ALA A 406 5.19 0.99 -27.89
C ALA A 406 4.40 1.14 -26.58
N VAL A 407 4.09 0.02 -25.92
CA VAL A 407 3.46 0.01 -24.58
C VAL A 407 4.33 0.72 -23.55
N LYS A 408 5.61 0.35 -23.46
CA LYS A 408 6.59 1.02 -22.58
C LYS A 408 6.61 2.53 -22.84
N ASN A 409 6.73 2.93 -24.11
CA ASN A 409 6.83 4.34 -24.49
C ASN A 409 5.56 5.13 -24.14
N TYR A 410 4.37 4.52 -24.31
CA TYR A 410 3.12 5.14 -23.90
C TYR A 410 3.10 5.40 -22.38
N VAL A 411 3.47 4.40 -21.57
CA VAL A 411 3.45 4.55 -20.10
C VAL A 411 4.44 5.63 -19.66
N LEU A 412 5.68 5.61 -20.16
CA LEU A 412 6.69 6.62 -19.82
C LEU A 412 6.26 8.05 -20.19
N LYS A 413 5.54 8.21 -21.31
CA LYS A 413 5.03 9.51 -21.76
C LYS A 413 3.94 10.05 -20.83
N ASN A 414 3.02 9.20 -20.36
CA ASN A 414 1.85 9.63 -19.59
C ASN A 414 2.09 9.61 -18.06
N PHE A 415 3.11 8.88 -17.60
CA PHE A 415 3.45 8.72 -16.19
C PHE A 415 4.93 9.05 -15.96
N PRO A 416 5.31 10.35 -15.99
CA PRO A 416 6.70 10.80 -16.06
C PRO A 416 7.56 10.45 -14.84
N ASN A 417 6.94 10.06 -13.72
CA ASN A 417 7.65 9.63 -12.50
C ASN A 417 8.08 8.15 -12.56
N ILE A 418 7.65 7.39 -13.57
CA ILE A 418 8.07 6.00 -13.76
C ILE A 418 9.42 5.98 -14.47
N GLN A 419 10.38 5.27 -13.88
CA GLN A 419 11.72 5.15 -14.43
C GLN A 419 11.76 4.15 -15.58
N GLU A 420 12.43 4.51 -16.67
CA GLU A 420 12.62 3.64 -17.84
C GLU A 420 13.28 2.30 -17.49
N ALA A 421 14.23 2.30 -16.55
CA ALA A 421 14.95 1.12 -16.11
C ALA A 421 14.05 0.01 -15.53
N ARG A 422 12.80 0.35 -15.16
CA ARG A 422 11.82 -0.58 -14.60
C ARG A 422 11.09 -1.41 -15.67
N PHE A 423 11.38 -1.22 -16.96
CA PHE A 423 10.74 -1.98 -18.03
C PHE A 423 11.64 -3.05 -18.61
N GLN A 424 11.06 -4.23 -18.86
CA GLN A 424 11.64 -5.29 -19.67
C GLN A 424 10.68 -5.61 -20.82
N THR A 425 11.06 -5.29 -22.06
CA THR A 425 10.25 -5.56 -23.25
C THR A 425 10.77 -6.80 -23.97
N ILE A 426 9.88 -7.75 -24.27
CA ILE A 426 10.23 -9.01 -24.94
C ILE A 426 9.27 -9.26 -26.09
N GLY A 427 9.79 -9.57 -27.27
CA GLY A 427 9.00 -10.14 -28.35
C GLY A 427 8.95 -11.66 -28.25
N ARG A 428 7.75 -12.25 -28.19
CA ARG A 428 7.57 -13.72 -28.21
C ARG A 428 7.13 -14.24 -29.59
N GLY A 429 6.71 -13.35 -30.50
CA GLY A 429 6.12 -13.74 -31.77
C GLY A 429 4.99 -14.77 -31.57
N PRO A 430 4.92 -15.84 -32.38
CA PRO A 430 3.90 -16.88 -32.25
C PRO A 430 4.28 -18.02 -31.29
N SER A 431 5.39 -17.91 -30.56
CA SER A 431 5.96 -19.04 -29.80
C SER A 431 5.18 -19.41 -28.52
N ASN A 432 4.25 -18.56 -28.08
CA ASN A 432 3.49 -18.73 -26.84
C ASN A 432 1.97 -18.57 -27.07
N PRO A 433 1.33 -19.49 -27.83
CA PRO A 433 -0.11 -19.44 -28.07
C PRO A 433 -0.90 -19.83 -26.82
N VAL A 434 -1.98 -19.10 -26.55
CA VAL A 434 -2.98 -19.41 -25.49
C VAL A 434 -4.26 -20.02 -26.06
N ALA A 435 -4.41 -20.01 -27.39
CA ALA A 435 -5.54 -20.58 -28.10
C ALA A 435 -5.10 -21.15 -29.46
N ASP A 436 -6.00 -21.90 -30.10
CA ASP A 436 -5.74 -22.52 -31.40
C ASP A 436 -5.63 -21.47 -32.53
N ASN A 437 -4.47 -21.41 -33.19
CA ASN A 437 -4.21 -20.50 -34.31
C ASN A 437 -4.94 -20.86 -35.61
N THR A 438 -5.55 -22.04 -35.71
CA THR A 438 -6.30 -22.44 -36.91
C THR A 438 -7.60 -21.63 -37.06
N THR A 439 -8.16 -21.16 -35.94
CA THR A 439 -9.40 -20.38 -35.91
C THR A 439 -9.13 -18.88 -35.80
N GLU A 440 -10.00 -18.03 -36.37
CA GLU A 440 -9.85 -16.58 -36.21
C GLU A 440 -9.96 -16.18 -34.73
N ALA A 441 -10.94 -16.73 -34.01
CA ALA A 441 -11.13 -16.48 -32.59
C ALA A 441 -9.86 -16.76 -31.77
N GLY A 442 -9.20 -17.91 -31.99
CA GLY A 442 -7.96 -18.24 -31.30
C GLY A 442 -6.79 -17.37 -31.72
N ARG A 443 -6.68 -16.98 -33.01
CA ARG A 443 -5.69 -15.97 -33.44
C ARG A 443 -5.90 -14.63 -32.74
N GLN A 444 -7.14 -14.17 -32.53
CA GLN A 444 -7.41 -12.91 -31.81
C GLN A 444 -6.90 -12.98 -30.37
N LEU A 445 -7.08 -14.12 -29.70
CA LEU A 445 -6.57 -14.35 -28.33
C LEU A 445 -5.04 -14.41 -28.28
N ASN A 446 -4.39 -14.90 -29.33
CA ASN A 446 -2.92 -14.95 -29.42
C ASN A 446 -2.30 -13.60 -29.74
N ARG A 447 -3.03 -12.67 -30.38
CA ARG A 447 -2.64 -11.26 -30.54
C ARG A 447 -2.87 -10.48 -29.24
N ARG A 448 -1.97 -10.69 -28.28
CA ARG A 448 -2.08 -10.14 -26.91
C ARG A 448 -0.75 -9.60 -26.40
N THR A 449 -0.82 -8.89 -25.28
CA THR A 449 0.34 -8.49 -24.50
C THR A 449 0.24 -9.08 -23.11
N ASP A 450 1.25 -9.84 -22.70
CA ASP A 450 1.33 -10.37 -21.34
C ASP A 450 2.13 -9.38 -20.48
N ILE A 451 1.53 -8.97 -19.38
CA ILE A 451 2.12 -8.08 -18.39
C ILE A 451 2.46 -8.89 -17.16
N LYS A 452 3.72 -8.77 -16.71
CA LYS A 452 4.16 -9.38 -15.46
C LYS A 452 4.73 -8.32 -14.55
N VAL A 453 4.27 -8.30 -13.30
CA VAL A 453 4.89 -7.52 -12.23
C VAL A 453 5.95 -8.41 -11.61
N VAL A 454 7.21 -8.03 -11.79
CA VAL A 454 8.36 -8.87 -11.46
C VAL A 454 9.09 -8.28 -10.25
N LEU A 455 9.36 -9.15 -9.29
CA LEU A 455 10.27 -8.86 -8.19
C LEU A 455 11.70 -9.23 -8.64
N ALA A 456 12.56 -8.22 -8.77
CA ALA A 456 13.99 -8.43 -8.92
C ALA A 456 14.68 -7.82 -7.70
N THR A 457 14.59 -8.54 -6.58
CA THR A 457 15.35 -8.23 -5.37
C THR A 457 16.80 -8.67 -5.58
N GLU A 458 17.73 -7.95 -4.95
CA GLU A 458 19.16 -8.32 -4.93
C GLU A 458 19.41 -9.71 -4.34
#